data_AF-A0A9P0QN90-F1
#
_entry.id   AF-A0A9P0QN90-F1
#
_cell.length_a   1.000
_cell.length_b   1.000
_cell.length_c   1.000
_cell.angle_alpha   90.00
_cell.angle_beta   90.00
_cell.angle_gamma   90.00
#
_symmetry.space_group_name_H-M   'P 1'
#
loop_
_entity.id
_entity.type
_entity.pdbx_description
1 polymer ?
#
loop_
_entity_poly.entity_id
_entity_poly.type
_entity_poly.pdbx_seq_one_letter_code
_entity_poly.pdbx_strand_id
1 'polypeptide(L)'
;MSFDKLIGLSMLAVATAVFTYYTTWVFVLPFVDESNILQSFFLSRDYAIKLPFLLLLIAALGIGSFVGNVLIKNAEKEKLKKSKKTQ
;
A
#
# COMPACT_ATOMS: atom_id res chain seq x y z
N MET A 1 -13.86 -24.94 14.25
CA MET A 1 -12.75 -24.35 13.48
C MET A 1 -11.92 -23.53 14.46
N SER A 2 -10.59 -23.64 14.47
CA SER A 2 -9.76 -22.81 15.37
C SER A 2 -9.85 -21.33 14.96
N PHE A 3 -9.72 -20.42 15.91
CA PHE A 3 -9.87 -18.97 15.70
C PHE A 3 -8.92 -18.46 14.60
N ASP A 4 -7.68 -18.95 14.57
CA ASP A 4 -6.70 -18.61 13.54
C ASP A 4 -7.14 -19.02 12.13
N LYS A 5 -7.79 -20.18 12.01
CA LYS A 5 -8.32 -20.66 10.71
C LYS A 5 -9.48 -19.81 10.23
N LEU A 6 -10.34 -19.33 11.14
CA LEU A 6 -11.45 -18.44 10.79
C LEU A 6 -10.94 -17.08 10.32
N ILE A 7 -9.92 -16.52 11.00
CA ILE A 7 -9.26 -15.28 10.57
C ILE A 7 -8.62 -15.48 9.20
N GLY A 8 -7.86 -16.55 9.01
CA GLY A 8 -7.22 -16.86 7.73
C GLY A 8 -8.23 -16.98 6.59
N LEU A 9 -9.36 -17.67 6.82
CA LEU A 9 -10.44 -17.78 5.83
C LEU A 9 -11.06 -16.41 5.53
N SER A 10 -11.28 -15.58 6.55
CA SER A 10 -11.83 -14.23 6.38
C SER A 10 -10.89 -13.34 5.58
N MET A 11 -9.60 -13.38 5.88
CA MET A 11 -8.57 -12.65 5.13
C MET A 11 -8.51 -13.11 3.67
N LEU A 12 -8.58 -14.42 3.42
CA LEU A 12 -8.58 -14.97 2.07
C LEU A 12 -9.83 -14.54 1.29
N ALA A 13 -11.01 -14.57 1.91
CA ALA A 13 -12.25 -14.12 1.29
C ALA A 13 -12.19 -12.63 0.92
N VAL A 14 -11.72 -11.78 1.82
CA VAL A 14 -11.52 -10.34 1.56
C VAL A 14 -10.51 -10.13 0.44
N ALA A 15 -9.36 -10.81 0.49
CA ALA A 15 -8.34 -10.71 -0.55
C ALA A 15 -8.87 -11.11 -1.92
N THR A 16 -9.67 -12.18 -1.97
CA THR A 16 -10.29 -12.68 -3.21
C THR A 16 -11.28 -11.67 -3.76
N ALA A 17 -12.16 -11.12 -2.91
CA ALA A 17 -13.13 -10.11 -3.31
C ALA A 17 -12.46 -8.84 -3.87
N VAL A 18 -11.44 -8.33 -3.16
CA VAL A 18 -10.68 -7.15 -3.61
C VAL A 18 -9.94 -7.44 -4.91
N PHE A 19 -9.31 -8.61 -5.03
CA PHE A 19 -8.60 -9.01 -6.24
C PHE A 19 -9.55 -9.11 -7.45
N THR A 20 -10.70 -9.76 -7.30
CA THR A 20 -11.70 -9.87 -8.36
C THR A 20 -12.22 -8.49 -8.75
N TYR A 21 -12.60 -7.65 -7.78
CA TYR A 21 -13.07 -6.28 -8.05
C TYR A 21 -12.04 -5.48 -8.86
N TYR A 22 -10.78 -5.48 -8.42
CA TYR A 22 -9.73 -4.72 -9.07
C TYR A 22 -9.35 -5.28 -10.45
N THR A 23 -9.35 -6.61 -10.58
CA THR A 23 -9.08 -7.28 -11.86
C THR A 23 -10.17 -6.95 -12.88
N THR A 24 -11.44 -7.03 -12.49
CA THR A 24 -12.55 -6.62 -13.36
C THR A 24 -12.45 -5.15 -13.73
N TRP A 25 -12.15 -4.28 -12.76
CA TRP A 25 -12.02 -2.86 -13.01
C TRP A 25 -10.91 -2.50 -14.01
N VAL A 26 -9.73 -3.12 -13.88
CA VAL A 26 -8.56 -2.82 -14.71
C VAL A 26 -8.58 -3.53 -16.05
N PHE A 27 -8.98 -4.80 -16.08
CA PHE A 27 -8.82 -5.64 -17.28
C PHE A 27 -10.11 -5.88 -18.04
N VAL A 28 -11.27 -5.83 -17.40
CA VAL A 28 -12.56 -6.12 -18.06
C VAL A 28 -13.26 -4.84 -18.48
N LEU A 29 -13.40 -3.88 -17.56
CA LEU A 29 -14.13 -2.63 -17.79
C LEU A 29 -13.66 -1.82 -19.02
N PRO A 30 -12.37 -1.83 -19.41
CA PRO A 30 -11.93 -1.18 -20.64
C PRO A 30 -12.61 -1.62 -21.93
N PHE A 31 -13.13 -2.83 -21.96
CA PHE A 31 -13.76 -3.45 -23.12
C PHE A 31 -15.28 -3.44 -23.05
N VAL A 32 -15.86 -2.85 -21.98
CA VAL A 32 -17.30 -2.75 -21.77
C VAL A 32 -17.78 -1.36 -22.19
N ASP A 33 -18.87 -1.31 -22.95
CA ASP A 33 -19.49 -0.05 -23.39
C ASP A 33 -19.84 0.86 -22.21
N GLU A 34 -19.71 2.18 -22.42
CA GLU A 34 -19.97 3.17 -21.36
C GLU A 34 -21.45 3.24 -20.93
N SER A 35 -22.37 2.80 -21.79
CA SER A 35 -23.81 2.73 -21.49
C SER A 35 -24.20 1.54 -20.61
N ASN A 36 -23.27 0.60 -20.39
CA ASN A 36 -23.54 -0.60 -19.62
C ASN A 36 -23.64 -0.28 -18.12
N ILE A 37 -24.64 -0.84 -17.44
CA ILE A 37 -24.85 -0.69 -15.99
C ILE A 37 -23.61 -1.06 -15.15
N LEU A 38 -22.75 -1.94 -15.66
CA LEU A 38 -21.51 -2.35 -15.00
C LEU A 38 -20.61 -1.15 -14.71
N GLN A 39 -20.56 -0.15 -15.59
CA GLN A 39 -19.75 1.07 -15.41
C GLN A 39 -20.13 1.84 -14.14
N SER A 40 -21.39 1.79 -13.71
CA SER A 40 -21.86 2.49 -12.51
C SER A 40 -21.36 1.90 -11.19
N PHE A 41 -20.89 0.65 -11.20
CA PHE A 41 -20.34 -0.03 -10.02
C PHE A 41 -18.86 0.27 -9.79
N PHE A 42 -18.20 0.91 -10.75
CA PHE A 42 -16.77 1.22 -10.69
C PHE A 42 -16.55 2.73 -10.73
N LEU A 43 -15.45 3.17 -10.11
CA LEU A 43 -15.00 4.54 -10.28
C LEU A 43 -14.45 4.75 -11.70
N SER A 44 -14.32 6.02 -12.08
CA SER A 44 -13.65 6.40 -13.32
C SER A 44 -12.25 5.78 -13.44
N ARG A 45 -11.87 5.43 -14.67
CA ARG A 45 -10.67 4.64 -14.99
C ARG A 45 -9.38 5.24 -14.44
N ASP A 46 -9.29 6.55 -14.34
CA ASP A 46 -8.14 7.26 -13.80
C ASP A 46 -7.82 6.88 -12.35
N TYR A 47 -8.83 6.50 -11.56
CA TYR A 47 -8.62 6.03 -10.19
C TYR A 47 -7.93 4.66 -10.11
N ALA A 48 -8.09 3.81 -11.12
CA ALA A 48 -7.41 2.52 -11.19
C ALA A 48 -5.87 2.67 -11.39
N ILE A 49 -5.38 3.86 -11.70
CA ILE A 49 -3.94 4.15 -11.74
C ILE A 49 -3.51 4.96 -10.51
N LYS A 50 -4.36 5.90 -10.08
CA LYS A 50 -4.08 6.76 -8.91
C LYS A 50 -4.02 5.97 -7.60
N LEU A 51 -4.86 4.96 -7.41
CA LEU A 51 -4.93 4.22 -6.15
C LEU A 51 -3.64 3.44 -5.85
N PRO A 52 -3.08 2.62 -6.78
CA PRO A 52 -1.79 1.97 -6.55
C PRO A 52 -0.65 2.97 -6.41
N PHE A 53 -0.66 4.04 -7.20
CA PHE A 53 0.34 5.09 -7.12
C PHE A 53 0.37 5.76 -5.74
N LEU A 54 -0.79 6.09 -5.18
CA LEU A 54 -0.92 6.67 -3.85
C LEU A 54 -0.42 5.71 -2.76
N LEU A 55 -0.75 4.41 -2.86
CA LEU A 55 -0.25 3.39 -1.94
C LEU A 55 1.28 3.30 -1.96
N LEU A 56 1.88 3.27 -3.16
CA LEU A 56 3.34 3.27 -3.33
C LEU A 56 3.97 4.54 -2.75
N LEU A 57 3.35 5.70 -2.98
CA LEU A 57 3.83 6.97 -2.43
C LEU A 57 3.81 6.97 -0.91
N ILE A 58 2.70 6.53 -0.29
CA ILE A 58 2.59 6.43 1.18
C ILE A 58 3.64 5.47 1.73
N ALA A 59 3.81 4.30 1.10
CA ALA A 59 4.84 3.34 1.51
C ALA A 59 6.25 3.93 1.40
N ALA A 60 6.56 4.59 0.29
CA ALA A 60 7.86 5.23 0.06
C ALA A 60 8.12 6.35 1.09
N LEU A 61 7.13 7.18 1.40
CA LEU A 61 7.23 8.21 2.42
C LEU A 61 7.43 7.60 3.82
N GLY A 62 6.72 6.52 4.14
CA GLY A 62 6.87 5.80 5.40
C GLY A 62 8.28 5.23 5.56
N ILE A 63 8.78 4.51 4.54
CA ILE A 63 10.13 3.92 4.54
C ILE A 63 11.18 5.02 4.60
N GLY A 64 11.06 6.05 3.76
CA GLY A 64 12.01 7.17 3.70
C GLY A 64 12.09 7.91 5.04
N SER A 65 10.95 8.15 5.69
CA SER A 65 10.90 8.79 7.01
C SER A 65 11.57 7.93 8.08
N PHE A 66 11.30 6.62 8.08
CA PHE A 66 11.92 5.68 9.01
C PHE A 66 13.44 5.63 8.84
N VAL A 67 13.92 5.44 7.61
CA VAL A 67 15.35 5.39 7.29
C VAL A 67 16.03 6.70 7.64
N GLY A 68 15.42 7.84 7.28
CA GLY A 68 15.94 9.17 7.63
C GLY A 68 16.10 9.35 9.13
N ASN A 69 15.09 8.96 9.92
CA ASN A 69 15.14 9.04 11.39
C ASN A 69 16.27 8.16 11.98
N VAL A 70 16.44 6.94 11.46
CA VAL A 70 17.53 6.04 11.89
C VAL A 70 18.91 6.64 11.57
N LEU A 71 19.08 7.22 10.38
CA LEU A 71 20.34 7.85 9.98
C LEU A 71 20.69 9.06 10.85
N ILE A 72 19.73 9.93 11.13
CA ILE A 72 19.92 11.10 12.00
C ILE A 72 20.36 10.66 13.40
N LYS A 73 19.62 9.72 14.02
CA LYS A 73 19.95 9.20 15.35
C LYS A 73 21.32 8.54 15.42
N ASN A 74 21.70 7.80 14.38
CA ASN A 74 23.01 7.16 14.31
C ASN A 74 24.13 8.19 14.17
N ALA A 75 23.93 9.22 13.33
CA ALA A 75 24.89 10.31 13.18
C ALA A 75 25.10 11.10 14.49
N GLU A 76 24.03 11.38 15.23
CA GLU A 76 24.10 12.02 16.55
C GLU A 76 24.90 11.19 17.56
N LYS A 77 24.62 9.88 17.65
CA LYS A 77 25.36 8.96 18.53
C LYS A 77 26.85 8.91 18.19
N GLU A 78 27.21 8.88 16.91
CA GLU A 78 28.61 8.88 16.48
C GLU A 78 29.31 10.22 16.80
N LYS A 79 28.63 11.36 16.65
CA LYS A 79 29.16 12.68 17.05
C LYS A 79 29.43 12.74 18.55
N LEU A 80 28.49 12.26 19.38
CA LEU A 80 28.64 12.22 20.84
C LEU A 80 29.80 11.32 21.28
N LYS A 81 29.99 10.15 20.65
CA LYS A 81 31.11 9.26 20.94
C LYS A 81 32.46 9.90 20.60
N LYS A 82 32.56 10.63 19.49
CA LYS A 82 33.79 11.35 19.11
C LYS A 82 34.12 12.47 20.09
N SER A 83 33.13 13.26 20.50
CA SER A 83 33.33 14.33 21.50
C SER A 83 33.81 13.81 22.86
N LYS A 84 33.38 12.61 23.29
CA LYS A 84 33.84 11.97 24.53
C LYS A 84 35.23 11.34 24.46
N LYS A 85 35.77 11.10 23.26
CA LYS A 85 37.13 10.54 23.06
C LYS A 85 38.22 11.62 22.93
N THR A 86 37.82 12.88 22.71
CA THR A 86 38.75 14.02 22.51
C THR A 86 38.88 14.89 23.77
N GLN A 87 38.04 14.69 24.79
CA GLN A 87 38.29 15.10 26.17
C GLN A 87 38.98 13.95 26.92
#